data_AF-A0A515ETD7-F1
#
_entry.id   AF-A0A515ETD7-F1
#
_cell.length_a   1.000
_cell.length_b   1.000
_cell.length_c   1.000
_cell.angle_alpha   90.00
_cell.angle_beta   90.00
_cell.angle_gamma   90.00
#
_symmetry.space_group_name_H-M   'P 1'
#
loop_
_entity.id
_entity.type
_entity.pdbx_description
1 polymer ?
#
loop_
_entity_poly.entity_id
_entity_poly.type
_entity_poly.pdbx_seq_one_letter_code
_entity_poly.pdbx_strand_id
1 'polypeptide(L)'
;MSAAALINTCPVCGAEESMDALLMRMVDDDQVRRLIANVVTISFPLGSQVVRYLRLHKPPKQKLRMDKLAKLLGELVPDIQRTAIERNGRTWVVGPDAWKAALQAVFDAQDKGTLSLPLDGNGYLYATLMRMADRTEAAQERESEAGRKHGPTNATVTVKGQPMAIGDALDQVYGGRDPVLAKIDADTKRAAPMPAAIREQIAAIRKRAPIPTNDLSTEKGN
;
A
#
# COMPACT_ATOMS: atom_id res chain seq x y z
N MET A 1 22.15 29.83 19.53
CA MET A 1 20.95 29.77 20.37
C MET A 1 21.29 28.91 21.57
N SER A 2 21.53 29.51 22.74
CA SER A 2 21.89 28.76 23.95
C SER A 2 20.67 27.98 24.44
N ALA A 3 20.74 26.66 24.42
CA ALA A 3 19.81 25.83 25.17
C ALA A 3 19.97 26.20 26.66
N ALA A 4 18.88 26.60 27.31
CA ALA A 4 18.89 26.90 28.72
C ALA A 4 19.37 25.65 29.47
N ALA A 5 20.52 25.74 30.15
CA ALA A 5 21.00 24.68 31.02
C ALA A 5 20.04 24.60 32.21
N LEU A 6 19.18 23.58 32.23
CA LEU A 6 18.38 23.24 33.39
C LEU A 6 19.35 22.72 34.46
N ILE A 7 19.60 23.52 35.49
CA ILE A 7 20.49 23.18 36.61
C ILE A 7 19.63 22.81 37.81
N ASN A 8 19.95 21.70 38.45
CA ASN A 8 19.35 21.25 39.70
C ASN A 8 20.32 21.54 40.85
N THR A 9 19.83 22.17 41.91
CA THR A 9 20.59 22.43 43.14
C THR A 9 20.09 21.51 44.25
N CYS A 10 20.99 20.68 44.80
CA CYS A 10 20.65 19.78 45.90
C CYS A 10 20.27 20.58 47.17
N PRO A 11 19.08 20.36 47.78
CA PRO A 11 18.66 21.11 48.96
C PRO A 11 19.41 20.74 50.25
N VAL A 12 20.21 19.66 50.23
CA VAL A 12 20.94 19.16 51.42
C VAL A 12 22.40 19.63 51.44
N CYS A 13 23.08 19.65 50.29
CA CYS A 13 24.51 19.98 50.22
C CYS A 13 24.84 21.16 49.28
N GLY A 14 23.87 21.70 48.56
CA GLY A 14 24.07 22.85 47.66
C GLY A 14 24.86 22.54 46.39
N ALA A 15 25.14 21.26 46.08
CA ALA A 15 25.77 20.89 44.82
C ALA A 15 24.86 21.24 43.64
N GLU A 16 25.41 21.93 42.64
CA GLU A 16 24.74 22.23 41.37
C GLU A 16 25.15 21.18 40.33
N GLU A 17 24.15 20.56 39.71
CA GLU A 17 24.35 19.54 38.69
C GLU A 17 23.43 19.85 37.49
N SER A 18 23.90 19.62 36.26
CA SER A 18 23.03 19.76 35.10
C SER A 18 21.94 18.69 35.13
N MET A 19 20.75 19.01 34.62
CA MET A 19 19.64 18.07 34.51
C MET A 19 20.06 16.81 33.75
N ASP A 20 20.93 16.93 32.74
CA ASP A 20 21.48 15.79 32.00
C ASP A 20 22.35 14.87 32.87
N ALA A 21 23.18 15.43 33.75
CA ALA A 21 24.01 14.65 34.67
C ALA A 21 23.15 14.00 35.78
N LEU A 22 22.13 14.71 36.27
CA LEU A 22 21.14 14.19 37.20
C LEU A 22 20.34 13.04 36.57
N LEU A 23 19.86 13.20 35.33
CA LEU A 23 19.13 12.16 34.59
C LEU A 23 20.02 10.95 34.30
N MET A 24 21.28 11.14 33.90
CA MET A 24 22.26 10.06 33.72
C MET A 24 22.45 9.25 35.00
N ARG A 25 22.61 9.92 36.16
CA ARG A 25 22.75 9.28 37.46
C ARG A 25 21.45 8.63 37.95
N MET A 26 20.30 9.26 37.70
CA MET A 26 18.99 8.73 38.06
C MET A 26 18.60 7.53 37.18
N VAL A 27 19.02 7.47 35.92
CA VAL A 27 18.86 6.28 35.06
C VAL A 27 19.58 5.06 35.65
N ASP A 28 20.53 5.23 36.59
CA ASP A 28 21.10 4.09 37.29
C ASP A 28 20.21 3.49 38.38
N ASP A 29 19.20 4.23 38.86
CA ASP A 29 18.21 3.77 39.81
C ASP A 29 17.16 2.86 39.14
N ASP A 30 16.92 1.68 39.71
CA ASP A 30 15.98 0.70 39.17
C ASP A 30 14.53 1.21 39.17
N GLN A 31 14.14 2.05 40.14
CA GLN A 31 12.82 2.70 40.19
C GLN A 31 12.67 3.73 39.09
N VAL A 32 13.68 4.57 38.87
CA VAL A 32 13.62 5.59 37.81
C VAL A 32 13.62 4.94 36.42
N ARG A 33 14.40 3.86 36.20
CA ARG A 33 14.30 3.07 34.96
C ARG A 33 12.89 2.54 34.73
N ARG A 34 12.22 2.06 35.78
CA ARG A 34 10.82 1.58 35.69
C ARG A 34 9.87 2.73 35.37
N LEU A 35 10.05 3.91 35.96
CA LEU A 35 9.24 5.09 35.69
C LEU A 35 9.42 5.61 34.26
N ILE A 36 10.67 5.69 33.78
CA ILE A 36 10.97 6.04 32.38
C ILE A 36 10.36 4.99 31.43
N ALA A 37 10.53 3.69 31.74
CA ALA A 37 9.91 2.63 30.96
C ALA A 37 8.38 2.73 30.94
N ASN A 38 7.75 3.12 32.04
CA ASN A 38 6.31 3.35 32.12
C ASN A 38 5.89 4.53 31.24
N VAL A 39 6.60 5.66 31.30
CA VAL A 39 6.34 6.83 30.46
C VAL A 39 6.49 6.50 28.98
N VAL A 40 7.59 5.82 28.61
CA VAL A 40 7.80 5.34 27.23
C VAL A 40 6.70 4.36 26.83
N THR A 41 6.25 3.47 27.71
CA THR A 41 5.19 2.50 27.41
C THR A 41 3.81 3.15 27.22
N ILE A 42 3.51 4.20 27.97
CA ILE A 42 2.23 4.92 27.90
C ILE A 42 2.21 5.85 26.69
N SER A 43 3.33 6.50 26.38
CA SER A 43 3.42 7.52 25.32
C SER A 43 3.83 6.96 23.95
N PHE A 44 4.44 5.77 23.90
CA PHE A 44 4.88 5.14 22.66
C PHE A 44 3.96 3.97 22.29
N PRO A 45 3.34 3.94 21.09
CA PRO A 45 2.40 2.88 20.70
C PRO A 45 3.04 1.48 20.70
N LEU A 46 4.36 1.38 20.64
CA LEU A 46 5.12 0.12 20.70
C LEU A 46 5.94 -0.03 22.00
N GLY A 47 5.76 0.86 22.98
CA GLY A 47 6.70 1.01 24.10
C GLY A 47 6.81 -0.24 24.97
N SER A 48 5.68 -0.89 25.27
CA SER A 48 5.67 -2.15 26.03
C SER A 48 6.42 -3.27 25.31
N GLN A 49 6.29 -3.35 23.98
CA GLN A 49 6.91 -4.38 23.17
C GLN A 49 8.42 -4.13 23.05
N VAL A 50 8.84 -2.87 22.87
CA VAL A 50 10.27 -2.50 22.88
C VAL A 50 10.90 -2.83 24.24
N VAL A 51 10.24 -2.52 25.35
CA VAL A 51 10.73 -2.88 26.69
C VAL A 51 10.87 -4.39 26.85
N ARG A 52 9.89 -5.19 26.39
CA ARG A 52 10.00 -6.66 26.41
C ARG A 52 11.16 -7.14 25.54
N TYR A 53 11.33 -6.57 24.34
CA TYR A 53 12.41 -6.90 23.42
C TYR A 53 13.79 -6.62 24.01
N LEU A 54 13.98 -5.46 24.66
CA LEU A 54 15.25 -5.13 25.32
C LEU A 54 15.66 -6.14 26.40
N ARG A 55 14.70 -6.80 27.06
CA ARG A 55 14.99 -7.86 28.04
C ARG A 55 15.63 -9.09 27.41
N LEU A 56 15.41 -9.35 26.12
CA LEU A 56 16.04 -10.46 25.39
C LEU A 56 17.56 -10.27 25.21
N HIS A 57 18.06 -9.04 25.35
CA HIS A 57 19.49 -8.73 25.29
C HIS A 57 20.19 -8.82 26.64
N LYS A 58 19.43 -9.04 27.73
CA LYS A 58 19.96 -9.07 29.09
C LYS A 58 20.69 -10.39 29.35
N PRO A 59 21.97 -10.36 29.75
CA PRO A 59 22.69 -11.57 30.18
C PRO A 59 22.06 -12.18 31.44
N PRO A 60 22.14 -13.50 31.65
CA PRO A 60 21.43 -14.19 32.73
C PRO A 60 21.83 -13.72 34.13
N LYS A 61 23.10 -13.36 34.33
CA LYS A 61 23.67 -13.00 35.64
C LYS A 61 24.00 -11.52 35.81
N GLN A 62 23.82 -10.70 34.77
CA GLN A 62 24.27 -9.30 34.78
C GLN A 62 23.15 -8.34 34.36
N LYS A 63 23.25 -7.09 34.81
CA LYS A 63 22.39 -6.01 34.31
C LYS A 63 22.78 -5.69 32.87
N LEU A 64 21.79 -5.29 32.05
CA LEU A 64 22.06 -4.78 30.71
C LEU A 64 22.86 -3.47 30.85
N ARG A 65 24.03 -3.41 30.21
CA ARG A 65 24.90 -2.22 30.22
C ARG A 65 24.23 -1.08 29.46
N MET A 66 24.40 0.15 29.96
CA MET A 66 23.83 1.34 29.34
C MET A 66 24.37 1.58 27.93
N ASP A 67 25.65 1.31 27.69
CA ASP A 67 26.23 1.43 26.33
C ASP A 67 25.54 0.49 25.33
N LYS A 68 25.18 -0.73 25.75
CA LYS A 68 24.46 -1.68 24.89
C LYS A 68 23.03 -1.21 24.67
N LEU A 69 22.36 -0.71 25.72
CA LEU A 69 21.01 -0.17 25.61
C LEU A 69 20.94 1.05 24.68
N ALA A 70 21.88 1.99 24.81
CA ALA A 70 21.99 3.18 23.97
C ALA A 70 22.22 2.82 22.50
N LYS A 71 23.11 1.84 22.21
CA LYS A 71 23.31 1.33 20.84
C LYS A 71 22.04 0.72 20.26
N LEU A 72 21.36 -0.14 21.02
CA LEU A 72 20.12 -0.78 20.56
C LEU A 72 19.03 0.25 20.25
N LEU A 73 18.81 1.20 21.15
CA LEU A 73 17.79 2.25 21.00
C LEU A 73 18.16 3.29 19.94
N GLY A 74 19.45 3.61 19.80
CA GLY A 74 19.95 4.54 18.79
C GLY A 74 19.72 4.06 17.36
N GLU A 75 19.65 2.74 17.14
CA GLU A 75 19.22 2.18 15.85
C GLU A 75 17.68 2.10 15.74
N LEU A 76 16.99 1.60 16.78
CA LEU A 76 15.55 1.33 16.71
C LEU A 76 14.69 2.59 16.63
N VAL A 77 14.98 3.59 17.46
CA VAL A 77 14.09 4.75 17.62
C VAL A 77 13.99 5.58 16.33
N PRO A 78 15.10 5.94 15.65
CA PRO A 78 15.01 6.68 14.39
C PRO A 78 14.25 5.93 13.31
N ASP A 79 14.48 4.62 13.18
CA ASP A 79 13.83 3.78 12.17
C ASP A 79 12.32 3.63 12.40
N ILE A 80 11.89 3.48 13.66
CA ILE A 80 10.47 3.43 14.00
C ILE A 80 9.81 4.80 13.77
N GLN A 81 10.47 5.89 14.14
CA GLN A 81 9.96 7.26 13.92
C GLN A 81 9.84 7.60 12.43
N ARG A 82 10.81 7.18 11.63
CA ARG A 82 10.82 7.37 10.18
C ARG A 82 9.81 6.47 9.45
N THR A 83 9.33 5.41 10.11
CA THR A 83 8.53 4.33 9.51
C THR A 83 9.21 3.70 8.28
N ALA A 84 10.54 3.66 8.29
CA ALA A 84 11.34 3.04 7.26
C ALA A 84 12.69 2.56 7.82
N ILE A 85 13.20 1.46 7.26
CA ILE A 85 14.52 0.92 7.60
C ILE A 85 15.43 0.94 6.37
N GLU A 86 16.70 1.31 6.55
CA GLU A 86 17.71 1.25 5.48
C GLU A 86 18.67 0.10 5.74
N ARG A 87 18.55 -0.97 4.95
CA ARG A 87 19.39 -2.17 5.09
C ARG A 87 19.67 -2.78 3.72
N ASN A 88 20.89 -3.28 3.54
CA ASN A 88 21.37 -3.87 2.29
C ASN A 88 21.24 -2.94 1.06
N GLY A 89 21.45 -1.63 1.27
CA GLY A 89 21.34 -0.62 0.21
C GLY A 89 19.91 -0.33 -0.26
N ARG A 90 18.89 -0.89 0.40
CA ARG A 90 17.47 -0.68 0.11
C ARG A 90 16.77 -0.02 1.29
N THR A 91 15.86 0.90 1.00
CA THR A 91 14.92 1.46 1.98
C THR A 91 13.64 0.64 1.96
N TRP A 92 13.24 0.12 3.11
CA TRP A 92 12.01 -0.64 3.28
C TRP A 92 11.02 0.22 4.06
N VAL A 93 9.81 0.39 3.54
CA VAL A 93 8.74 1.09 4.24
C VAL A 93 8.14 0.15 5.27
N VAL A 94 8.22 0.51 6.55
CA VAL A 94 7.78 -0.33 7.67
C VAL A 94 6.90 0.51 8.57
N GLY A 95 5.59 0.35 8.41
CA GLY A 95 4.59 0.99 9.26
C GLY A 95 4.57 0.41 10.70
N PRO A 96 3.86 1.07 11.62
CA PRO A 96 3.75 0.63 13.02
C PRO A 96 3.25 -0.81 13.19
N ASP A 97 2.32 -1.25 12.34
CA ASP A 97 1.77 -2.61 12.39
C ASP A 97 2.79 -3.69 12.02
N ALA A 98 3.66 -3.40 11.05
CA ALA A 98 4.74 -4.31 10.65
C ALA A 98 5.76 -4.46 11.78
N TRP A 99 6.11 -3.36 12.47
CA TRP A 99 6.93 -3.40 13.69
C TRP A 99 6.29 -4.24 14.80
N LYS A 100 5.00 -4.02 15.07
CA LYS A 100 4.24 -4.78 16.06
C LYS A 100 4.26 -6.28 15.75
N ALA A 101 4.02 -6.64 14.50
CA ALA A 101 3.97 -8.02 14.05
C ALA A 101 5.36 -8.68 14.05
N ALA A 102 6.41 -7.96 13.67
CA ALA A 102 7.79 -8.47 13.74
C ALA A 102 8.24 -8.68 15.18
N LEU A 103 7.99 -7.73 16.08
CA LEU A 103 8.28 -7.90 17.52
C LEU A 103 7.54 -9.10 18.09
N GLN A 104 6.27 -9.29 17.73
CA GLN A 104 5.50 -10.46 18.13
C GLN A 104 6.14 -11.76 17.62
N ALA A 105 6.57 -11.81 16.35
CA ALA A 105 7.23 -12.98 15.79
C ALA A 105 8.56 -13.32 16.51
N VAL A 106 9.30 -12.31 16.98
CA VAL A 106 10.49 -12.54 17.83
C VAL A 106 10.10 -13.17 19.16
N PHE A 107 9.05 -12.68 19.81
CA PHE A 107 8.56 -13.26 21.08
C PHE A 107 8.08 -14.70 20.90
N ASP A 108 7.35 -14.98 19.83
CA ASP A 108 6.89 -16.34 19.54
C ASP A 108 8.09 -17.29 19.30
N ALA A 109 9.18 -16.81 18.69
CA ALA A 109 10.41 -17.59 18.51
C ALA A 109 11.14 -17.83 19.85
N GLN A 110 11.15 -16.82 20.73
CA GLN A 110 11.67 -16.96 22.09
C GLN A 110 10.85 -18.00 22.88
N ASP A 111 9.52 -17.90 22.85
CA ASP A 111 8.61 -18.78 23.59
C ASP A 111 8.70 -20.24 23.08
N LYS A 112 9.03 -20.44 21.80
CA LYS A 112 9.34 -21.76 21.21
C LYS A 112 10.74 -22.28 21.53
N GLY A 113 11.60 -21.48 22.15
CA GLY A 113 12.99 -21.85 22.46
C GLY A 113 13.91 -21.95 21.24
N THR A 114 13.51 -21.40 20.08
CA THR A 114 14.33 -21.43 18.86
C THR A 114 15.35 -20.30 18.79
N LEU A 115 15.28 -19.35 19.72
CA LEU A 115 16.15 -18.17 19.78
C LEU A 115 17.27 -18.35 20.80
N SER A 116 18.52 -18.13 20.39
CA SER A 116 19.66 -18.11 21.32
C SER A 116 19.70 -16.78 22.08
N LEU A 117 19.49 -16.83 23.39
CA LEU A 117 19.55 -15.68 24.29
C LEU A 117 20.89 -15.68 25.06
N PRO A 118 21.46 -14.50 25.38
CA PRO A 118 20.95 -13.17 25.06
C PRO A 118 21.17 -12.81 23.58
N LEU A 119 20.29 -11.98 23.03
CA LEU A 119 20.50 -11.43 21.69
C LEU A 119 21.70 -10.47 21.65
N ASP A 120 22.50 -10.54 20.59
CA ASP A 120 23.67 -9.69 20.41
C ASP A 120 23.31 -8.26 19.99
N GLY A 121 22.33 -8.11 19.11
CA GLY A 121 21.88 -6.82 18.58
C GLY A 121 20.53 -6.89 17.85
N ASN A 122 20.13 -5.81 17.20
CA ASN A 122 18.83 -5.70 16.51
C ASN A 122 18.72 -6.51 15.21
N GLY A 123 19.82 -7.13 14.74
CA GLY A 123 19.89 -7.80 13.44
C GLY A 123 18.82 -8.85 13.20
N TYR A 124 18.45 -9.62 14.22
CA TYR A 124 17.38 -10.62 14.11
C TYR A 124 16.00 -9.98 13.85
N LEU A 125 15.69 -8.87 14.54
CA LEU A 125 14.44 -8.14 14.36
C LEU A 125 14.36 -7.54 12.95
N TYR A 126 15.44 -6.89 12.49
CA TYR A 126 15.51 -6.36 11.14
C TYR A 126 15.42 -7.45 10.06
N ALA A 127 16.07 -8.60 10.26
CA ALA A 127 15.94 -9.74 9.35
C ALA A 127 14.49 -10.25 9.30
N THR A 128 13.78 -10.26 10.43
CA THR A 128 12.36 -10.62 10.50
C THR A 128 11.51 -9.60 9.75
N LEU A 129 11.75 -8.30 9.94
CA LEU A 129 11.07 -7.23 9.23
C LEU A 129 11.23 -7.31 7.71
N MET A 130 12.47 -7.47 7.23
CA MET A 130 12.74 -7.60 5.79
C MET A 130 12.01 -8.80 5.20
N ARG A 131 12.05 -9.98 5.86
CA ARG A 131 11.31 -11.17 5.40
C ARG A 131 9.80 -10.95 5.34
N MET A 132 9.25 -10.16 6.26
CA MET A 132 7.82 -9.82 6.27
C MET A 132 7.49 -8.84 5.15
N ALA A 133 8.32 -7.81 4.94
CA ALA A 133 8.16 -6.84 3.86
C ALA A 133 8.24 -7.51 2.48
N ASP A 134 9.24 -8.38 2.26
CA ASP A 134 9.36 -9.19 1.03
C ASP A 134 8.11 -10.03 0.77
N ARG A 135 7.57 -10.67 1.82
CA ARG A 135 6.35 -11.48 1.71
C ARG A 135 5.15 -10.64 1.31
N THR A 136 5.01 -9.43 1.86
CA THR A 136 3.91 -8.54 1.52
C THR A 136 4.03 -8.02 0.10
N GLU A 137 5.23 -7.64 -0.36
CA GLU A 137 5.48 -7.22 -1.74
C GLU A 137 5.17 -8.36 -2.72
N ALA A 138 5.66 -9.57 -2.44
CA ALA A 138 5.39 -10.75 -3.27
C ALA A 138 3.91 -11.16 -3.28
N ALA A 139 3.14 -10.84 -2.24
CA ALA A 139 1.69 -11.05 -2.22
C ALA A 139 0.96 -10.02 -3.09
N GLN A 140 1.32 -8.74 -2.97
CA GLN A 140 0.77 -7.65 -3.78
C GLN A 140 1.08 -7.83 -5.27
N GLU A 141 2.30 -8.24 -5.61
CA GLU A 141 2.68 -8.51 -7.00
C GLU A 141 1.83 -9.65 -7.57
N ARG A 142 1.68 -10.77 -6.85
CA ARG A 142 0.82 -11.89 -7.27
C ARG A 142 -0.63 -11.49 -7.47
N GLU A 143 -1.19 -10.66 -6.60
CA GLU A 143 -2.56 -10.17 -6.73
C GLU A 143 -2.70 -9.22 -7.93
N SER A 144 -1.71 -8.35 -8.16
CA SER A 144 -1.68 -7.48 -9.33
C SER A 144 -1.54 -8.26 -10.63
N GLU A 145 -0.72 -9.31 -10.67
CA GLU A 145 -0.60 -10.22 -11.80
C GLU A 145 -1.87 -11.04 -12.01
N ALA A 146 -2.51 -11.49 -10.93
CA ALA A 146 -3.79 -12.18 -11.00
C ALA A 146 -4.86 -11.24 -11.58
N GLY A 147 -4.93 -9.99 -11.15
CA GLY A 147 -5.83 -8.98 -11.72
C GLY A 147 -5.54 -8.67 -13.20
N ARG A 148 -4.27 -8.68 -13.61
CA ARG A 148 -3.88 -8.53 -15.02
C ARG A 148 -4.25 -9.76 -15.86
N LYS A 149 -4.04 -10.97 -15.34
CA LYS A 149 -4.41 -12.23 -16.01
C LYS A 149 -5.93 -12.41 -16.09
N HIS A 150 -6.66 -11.89 -15.10
CA HIS A 150 -8.12 -11.83 -15.05
C HIS A 150 -8.64 -10.43 -15.44
N GLY A 151 -8.04 -9.80 -16.48
CA GLY A 151 -8.64 -8.62 -17.11
C GLY A 151 -10.11 -8.88 -17.43
N PRO A 152 -10.99 -7.85 -17.37
CA PRO A 152 -12.41 -7.97 -17.02
C PRO A 152 -13.06 -9.22 -17.61
N THR A 153 -12.99 -10.32 -16.85
CA THR A 153 -13.45 -11.62 -17.32
C THR A 153 -14.96 -11.54 -17.39
N ASN A 154 -15.49 -11.54 -18.62
CA ASN A 154 -16.89 -11.72 -18.98
C ASN A 154 -17.84 -11.21 -17.91
N ALA A 155 -18.04 -9.88 -17.87
CA ALA A 155 -19.16 -9.34 -17.11
C ALA A 155 -20.42 -10.14 -17.49
N THR A 156 -21.01 -10.80 -16.51
CA THR A 156 -22.20 -11.61 -16.69
C THR A 156 -23.39 -10.67 -16.57
N VAL A 157 -24.28 -10.69 -17.55
CA VAL A 157 -25.53 -9.93 -17.52
C VAL A 157 -26.67 -10.94 -17.40
N THR A 158 -27.60 -10.65 -16.50
CA THR A 158 -28.80 -11.48 -16.32
C THR A 158 -29.81 -11.12 -17.41
N VAL A 159 -30.02 -12.01 -18.37
CA VAL A 159 -31.08 -11.87 -19.39
C VAL A 159 -32.20 -12.84 -19.05
N LYS A 160 -33.43 -12.34 -18.86
CA LYS A 160 -34.61 -13.15 -18.51
C LYS A 160 -34.41 -14.08 -17.29
N GLY A 161 -33.64 -13.63 -16.30
CA GLY A 161 -33.43 -14.36 -15.04
C GLY A 161 -32.34 -15.43 -15.06
N GLN A 162 -31.64 -15.63 -16.19
CA GLN A 162 -30.47 -16.50 -16.24
C GLN A 162 -29.18 -15.68 -16.37
N PRO A 163 -28.15 -15.94 -15.54
CA PRO A 163 -26.86 -15.29 -15.66
C PRO A 163 -26.09 -15.87 -16.85
N MET A 164 -25.65 -15.01 -17.76
CA MET A 164 -24.88 -15.40 -18.94
C MET A 164 -23.81 -14.35 -19.27
N ALA A 165 -22.74 -14.77 -19.95
CA ALA A 165 -21.69 -13.86 -20.38
C ALA A 165 -22.26 -12.84 -21.39
N ILE A 166 -21.80 -11.58 -21.34
CA ILE A 166 -22.26 -10.52 -22.27
C ILE A 166 -22.17 -10.94 -23.75
N GLY A 167 -21.13 -11.71 -24.12
CA GLY A 167 -20.97 -12.21 -25.49
C GLY A 167 -22.14 -13.10 -25.93
N ASP A 168 -22.49 -14.08 -25.10
CA ASP A 168 -23.62 -14.99 -25.37
C ASP A 168 -24.97 -14.26 -25.29
N ALA A 169 -25.08 -13.28 -24.38
CA ALA A 169 -26.27 -12.45 -24.26
C ALA A 169 -26.52 -11.59 -25.51
N LEU A 170 -25.47 -10.98 -26.06
CA LEU A 170 -25.56 -10.21 -27.31
C LEU A 170 -25.93 -11.11 -28.48
N ASP A 171 -25.35 -12.31 -28.56
CA ASP A 171 -25.67 -13.28 -29.61
C ASP A 171 -27.12 -13.79 -29.52
N GLN A 172 -27.64 -14.00 -28.31
CA GLN A 172 -29.03 -14.42 -28.14
C GLN A 172 -30.05 -13.30 -28.44
N VAL A 173 -29.70 -12.03 -28.16
CA VAL A 173 -30.59 -10.89 -28.42
C VAL A 173 -30.52 -10.43 -29.88
N TYR A 174 -29.34 -10.49 -30.51
CA TYR A 174 -29.10 -9.93 -31.84
C TYR A 174 -28.72 -10.97 -32.92
N GLY A 175 -28.57 -12.25 -32.57
CA GLY A 175 -28.29 -13.34 -33.51
C GLY A 175 -26.99 -13.16 -34.29
N GLY A 176 -25.92 -12.71 -33.61
CA GLY A 176 -24.61 -12.47 -34.21
C GLY A 176 -24.52 -11.21 -35.08
N ARG A 177 -25.56 -10.37 -35.13
CA ARG A 177 -25.52 -9.09 -35.84
C ARG A 177 -25.13 -7.95 -34.90
N ASP A 178 -24.39 -6.98 -35.43
CA ASP A 178 -24.08 -5.75 -34.73
C ASP A 178 -25.39 -5.07 -34.27
N PRO A 179 -25.54 -4.74 -32.97
CA PRO A 179 -26.76 -4.14 -32.42
C PRO A 179 -27.13 -2.81 -33.08
N VAL A 180 -26.16 -2.07 -33.61
CA VAL A 180 -26.41 -0.80 -34.31
C VAL A 180 -27.08 -1.05 -35.67
N LEU A 181 -26.62 -2.06 -36.42
CA LEU A 181 -27.21 -2.44 -37.70
C LEU A 181 -28.65 -2.96 -37.52
N ALA A 182 -28.86 -3.81 -36.51
CA ALA A 182 -30.20 -4.34 -36.23
C ALA A 182 -31.22 -3.25 -35.89
N LYS A 183 -30.79 -2.18 -35.20
CA LYS A 183 -31.65 -1.04 -34.87
C LYS A 183 -32.01 -0.22 -36.11
N ILE A 184 -31.04 0.05 -36.99
CA ILE A 184 -31.28 0.74 -38.27
C ILE A 184 -32.26 -0.04 -39.15
N ASP A 185 -32.14 -1.37 -39.22
CA ASP A 185 -33.07 -2.22 -39.96
C ASP A 185 -34.49 -2.19 -39.38
N ALA A 186 -34.62 -2.14 -38.05
CA ALA A 186 -35.91 -2.00 -37.39
C ALA A 186 -36.54 -0.61 -37.63
N ASP A 187 -35.73 0.44 -37.57
CA ASP A 187 -36.17 1.82 -37.77
C ASP A 187 -36.58 2.07 -39.23
N THR A 188 -35.85 1.50 -40.20
CA THR A 188 -36.21 1.54 -41.63
C THR A 188 -37.50 0.78 -41.93
N LYS A 189 -37.76 -0.36 -41.27
CA LYS A 189 -39.05 -1.08 -41.38
C LYS A 189 -40.21 -0.30 -40.76
N ARG A 190 -39.95 0.51 -39.73
CA ARG A 190 -40.95 1.37 -39.08
C ARG A 190 -41.14 2.72 -39.79
N ALA A 191 -40.24 3.08 -40.70
CA ALA A 191 -40.33 4.33 -41.43
C ALA A 191 -41.64 4.36 -42.25
N ALA A 192 -42.36 5.47 -42.14
CA ALA A 192 -43.60 5.65 -42.87
C ALA A 192 -43.35 5.59 -44.39
N PRO A 193 -44.24 4.94 -45.17
CA PRO A 193 -44.07 4.84 -46.61
C PRO A 193 -44.03 6.25 -47.22
N MET A 194 -43.05 6.51 -48.10
CA MET A 194 -42.85 7.85 -48.67
C MET A 194 -44.16 8.39 -49.27
N PRO A 195 -44.58 9.63 -49.01
CA PRO A 195 -45.84 10.16 -49.52
C PRO A 195 -45.93 10.12 -51.05
N ALA A 196 -47.11 9.84 -51.61
CA ALA A 196 -47.31 9.65 -53.05
C ALA A 196 -46.84 10.86 -53.88
N ALA A 197 -47.12 12.09 -53.41
CA ALA A 197 -46.68 13.32 -54.06
C ALA A 197 -45.15 13.43 -54.20
N ILE A 198 -44.39 12.96 -53.20
CA ILE A 198 -42.92 12.95 -53.24
C ILE A 198 -42.44 11.85 -54.20
N ARG A 199 -43.13 10.70 -54.28
CA ARG A 199 -42.78 9.63 -55.24
C ARG A 199 -42.94 10.09 -56.68
N GLU A 200 -44.01 10.82 -56.97
CA GLU A 200 -44.29 11.38 -58.29
C GLU A 200 -43.27 12.45 -58.69
N GLN A 201 -42.89 13.34 -57.75
CA GLN A 201 -41.80 14.32 -57.99
C GLN A 201 -40.46 13.63 -58.27
N ILE A 202 -40.06 12.61 -57.50
CA ILE A 202 -38.81 11.87 -57.74
C ILE A 202 -38.86 11.14 -59.09
N ALA A 203 -40.00 10.56 -59.46
CA ALA A 203 -40.19 9.93 -60.76
C ALA A 203 -40.12 10.94 -61.92
N ALA A 204 -40.64 12.15 -61.74
CA ALA A 204 -40.55 13.24 -62.72
C ALA A 204 -39.11 13.75 -62.88
N ILE A 205 -38.35 13.88 -61.78
CA ILE A 205 -36.93 14.25 -61.80
C ILE A 205 -36.10 13.17 -62.50
N ARG A 206 -36.33 11.88 -62.18
CA ARG A 206 -35.67 10.75 -62.86
C ARG A 206 -36.00 10.66 -64.36
N LYS A 207 -37.20 11.10 -64.79
CA LYS A 207 -37.64 11.11 -66.19
C LYS A 207 -37.18 12.33 -67.00
N ARG A 208 -36.72 13.42 -66.35
CA ARG A 208 -36.31 14.67 -67.03
C ARG A 208 -34.84 14.70 -67.50
N ALA A 209 -34.10 13.59 -67.37
CA ALA A 209 -32.76 13.34 -67.94
C ALA A 209 -31.64 14.34 -67.51
N PRO A 210 -30.43 14.24 -68.06
CA PRO A 210 -29.32 13.30 -67.79
C PRO A 210 -28.32 13.85 -66.74
N ILE A 211 -27.40 13.02 -66.20
CA ILE A 211 -26.22 13.51 -65.47
C ILE A 211 -25.13 13.81 -66.51
N PRO A 212 -24.69 15.06 -66.69
CA PRO A 212 -23.49 15.35 -67.44
C PRO A 212 -22.28 14.94 -66.60
N THR A 213 -21.53 13.92 -67.05
CA THR A 213 -20.15 13.72 -66.63
C THR A 213 -19.34 14.89 -67.14
N ASN A 214 -19.00 15.83 -66.25
CA ASN A 214 -18.02 16.85 -66.54
C ASN A 214 -16.64 16.35 -66.10
N ASP A 215 -15.67 16.56 -66.99
CA ASP A 215 -14.35 15.95 -67.03
C ASP A 215 -13.54 16.06 -65.74
N LEU A 216 -12.95 14.93 -65.35
CA LEU A 216 -11.73 14.88 -64.52
C LEU A 216 -10.58 15.41 -65.38
N SER A 217 -10.28 16.70 -65.25
CA SER A 217 -8.98 17.22 -65.64
C SER A 217 -7.93 16.59 -64.73
N THR A 218 -7.07 15.78 -65.34
CA THR A 218 -5.87 15.20 -64.76
C THR A 218 -4.80 16.28 -64.69
N GLU A 219 -4.58 16.87 -63.51
CA GLU A 219 -3.33 17.61 -63.26
C GLU A 219 -2.20 16.60 -63.07
N LYS A 220 -1.50 16.32 -64.18
CA LYS A 220 -0.11 15.88 -64.17
C LYS A 220 0.78 17.10 -63.89
N GLY A 221 1.56 16.99 -62.81
CA GLY A 221 2.97 17.38 -62.71
C GLY A 221 3.35 18.86 -62.88
N ASN A 222 4.02 19.42 -61.89
CA ASN A 222 5.49 19.52 -61.87
C ASN A 222 5.95 20.08 -60.51
#